data_AF-A0A8J7BYP6-F1
#
_entry.id   AF-A0A8J7BYP6-F1
#
_cell.length_a   1.000
_cell.length_b   1.000
_cell.length_c   1.000
_cell.angle_alpha   90.00
_cell.angle_beta   90.00
_cell.angle_gamma   90.00
#
_symmetry.space_group_name_H-M   'P 1'
#
loop_
_entity.id
_entity.type
_entity.pdbx_description
1 polymer ?
#
loop_
_entity_poly.entity_id
_entity_poly.type
_entity_poly.pdbx_seq_one_letter_code
_entity_poly.pdbx_strand_id
1 'polypeptide(L)'
;MTKWNVQIVKEPTHSVSFGGSTSAAQLINLRRVGAIALTYGINKDVYDLELCQQIASIANSFQIFEWVECAEAIKRFLIEQGICGKQIKLFTGSTEDPFCNIYHEILNQNISTNGHHEAIVLEIEGKELVFDNIHPQGVLRVDWINNLYCPIKDIGGDFQITEIDF
;
A
#
# COMPACT_ATOMS: atom_id res chain seq x y z
N MET A 1 5.94 14.09 73.08
CA MET A 1 5.47 13.95 71.69
C MET A 1 6.29 12.83 71.06
N THR A 2 6.17 11.57 71.50
CA THR A 2 5.17 10.55 71.08
C THR A 2 5.53 9.97 69.69
N LYS A 3 6.46 9.00 69.57
CA LYS A 3 6.36 7.53 69.81
C LYS A 3 5.37 6.76 68.91
N TRP A 4 5.92 6.06 67.90
CA TRP A 4 5.58 4.72 67.33
C TRP A 4 6.80 4.29 66.46
N ASN A 5 7.47 3.12 66.52
CA ASN A 5 7.47 1.90 67.33
C ASN A 5 6.66 0.67 66.82
N VAL A 6 7.31 -0.52 66.80
CA VAL A 6 6.80 -1.90 66.53
C VAL A 6 6.43 -2.19 65.06
N GLN A 7 6.85 -3.29 64.37
CA GLN A 7 7.66 -4.49 64.71
C GLN A 7 8.45 -5.03 63.49
N ILE A 8 9.43 -5.91 63.73
CA ILE A 8 10.13 -6.72 62.70
C ILE A 8 9.52 -8.14 62.64
N VAL A 9 9.37 -8.69 61.43
CA VAL A 9 9.28 -10.15 61.19
C VAL A 9 10.29 -10.51 60.09
N LYS A 10 11.02 -11.63 60.26
CA LYS A 10 12.09 -12.10 59.36
C LYS A 10 11.57 -13.16 58.38
N GLU A 11 12.03 -13.07 57.12
CA GLU A 11 12.49 -14.16 56.21
C GLU A 11 11.65 -15.46 55.98
N PRO A 12 11.77 -16.19 54.83
CA PRO A 12 13.03 -16.40 54.10
C PRO A 12 13.01 -16.40 52.55
N THR A 13 14.24 -16.33 52.05
CA THR A 13 14.80 -16.77 50.75
C THR A 13 13.91 -17.53 49.75
N HIS A 14 14.01 -17.17 48.47
CA HIS A 14 14.59 -18.06 47.46
C HIS A 14 15.04 -17.28 46.20
N SER A 15 16.26 -17.54 45.73
CA SER A 15 16.83 -17.02 44.48
C SER A 15 16.66 -18.04 43.35
N VAL A 16 16.23 -17.59 42.16
CA VAL A 16 16.45 -18.32 40.89
C VAL A 16 16.75 -17.33 39.77
N SER A 17 17.69 -17.70 38.91
CA SER A 17 18.28 -16.89 37.84
C SER A 17 17.40 -16.76 36.58
N PHE A 18 17.45 -15.60 35.94
CA PHE A 18 17.12 -15.47 34.51
C PHE A 18 18.36 -15.79 33.66
N GLY A 19 18.28 -16.90 32.92
CA GLY A 19 19.20 -17.23 31.83
C GLY A 19 18.39 -17.84 30.69
N GLY A 20 18.53 -17.33 29.47
CA GLY A 20 17.77 -17.80 28.31
C GLY A 20 17.58 -16.74 27.22
N SER A 21 18.60 -16.54 26.38
CA SER A 21 18.42 -15.96 25.04
C SER A 21 17.40 -16.80 24.26
N THR A 22 16.47 -16.23 23.49
CA THR A 22 16.68 -15.72 22.11
C THR A 22 15.40 -15.00 21.66
N SER A 23 15.49 -14.10 20.67
CA SER A 23 14.40 -13.20 20.23
C SER A 23 13.14 -13.90 19.67
N ALA A 24 11.99 -13.70 20.32
CA ALA A 24 10.68 -14.03 19.76
C ALA A 24 10.22 -13.06 18.64
N ALA A 25 10.92 -11.93 18.47
CA ALA A 25 10.56 -10.86 17.54
C ALA A 25 10.84 -11.17 16.05
N GLN A 26 11.32 -12.38 15.72
CA GLN A 26 11.95 -12.65 14.42
C GLN A 26 11.43 -13.89 13.67
N LEU A 27 10.33 -14.51 14.12
CA LEU A 27 9.90 -15.84 13.64
C LEU A 27 8.47 -15.99 13.12
N ILE A 28 7.75 -14.89 12.83
CA ILE A 28 6.42 -15.00 12.18
C ILE A 28 6.24 -13.95 11.07
N ASN A 29 7.08 -14.06 10.05
CA ASN A 29 6.87 -13.44 8.73
C ASN A 29 6.44 -14.53 7.70
N LEU A 30 5.84 -14.13 6.57
CA LEU A 30 5.42 -14.94 5.40
C LEU A 30 4.09 -15.74 5.37
N ARG A 31 3.16 -15.64 6.35
CA ARG A 31 1.77 -16.15 6.16
C ARG A 31 0.65 -15.34 6.84
N ARG A 32 0.95 -14.16 7.40
CA ARG A 32 0.17 -13.69 8.56
C ARG A 32 -0.97 -12.70 8.31
N VAL A 33 -0.97 -11.87 7.27
CA VAL A 33 -1.93 -10.75 7.20
C VAL A 33 -3.40 -11.24 7.14
N GLY A 34 -3.73 -12.12 6.19
CA GLY A 34 -5.05 -12.78 6.15
C GLY A 34 -5.33 -13.75 7.32
N ALA A 35 -4.28 -14.23 8.02
CA ALA A 35 -4.43 -15.14 9.15
C ALA A 35 -4.66 -14.42 10.50
N ILE A 36 -4.21 -13.18 10.66
CA ILE A 36 -4.44 -12.37 11.88
C ILE A 36 -5.92 -12.01 11.98
N ALA A 37 -6.58 -11.61 10.89
CA ALA A 37 -8.02 -11.33 10.86
C ALA A 37 -8.83 -12.52 11.40
N LEU A 38 -8.54 -13.73 10.90
CA LEU A 38 -9.13 -14.99 11.37
C LEU A 38 -8.76 -15.35 12.82
N THR A 39 -7.62 -14.87 13.34
CA THR A 39 -7.19 -15.14 14.72
C THR A 39 -7.90 -14.25 15.74
N TYR A 40 -8.35 -13.05 15.34
CA TYR A 40 -9.02 -12.08 16.21
C TYR A 40 -10.52 -11.88 15.90
N GLY A 41 -11.07 -12.60 14.92
CA GLY A 41 -12.49 -12.52 14.54
C GLY A 41 -12.87 -11.27 13.74
N ILE A 42 -11.88 -10.60 13.12
CA ILE A 42 -12.13 -9.50 12.19
C ILE A 42 -12.58 -10.12 10.86
N ASN A 43 -13.75 -9.71 10.35
CA ASN A 43 -14.22 -10.15 9.05
C ASN A 43 -13.27 -9.64 7.95
N LYS A 44 -12.99 -10.47 6.93
CA LYS A 44 -12.12 -10.09 5.81
C LYS A 44 -12.63 -8.82 5.13
N ASP A 45 -13.93 -8.71 4.91
CA ASP A 45 -14.56 -7.55 4.26
C ASP A 45 -14.31 -6.23 5.04
N VAL A 46 -14.19 -6.31 6.36
CA VAL A 46 -13.88 -5.15 7.23
C VAL A 46 -12.39 -4.78 7.12
N TYR A 47 -11.51 -5.78 7.05
CA TYR A 47 -10.07 -5.57 6.85
C TYR A 47 -9.77 -4.97 5.46
N ASP A 48 -10.36 -5.53 4.41
CA ASP A 48 -10.21 -5.07 3.03
C ASP A 48 -10.72 -3.61 2.89
N LEU A 49 -11.81 -3.25 3.57
CA LEU A 49 -12.33 -1.87 3.64
C LEU A 49 -11.38 -0.92 4.38
N GLU A 50 -10.86 -1.31 5.56
CA GLU A 50 -9.92 -0.50 6.35
C GLU A 50 -8.58 -0.29 5.59
N LEU A 51 -8.14 -1.30 4.85
CA LEU A 51 -6.97 -1.21 3.96
C LEU A 51 -7.21 -0.19 2.83
N CYS A 52 -8.36 -0.28 2.13
CA CYS A 52 -8.71 0.67 1.08
C CYS A 52 -8.77 2.11 1.60
N GLN A 53 -9.31 2.34 2.81
CA GLN A 53 -9.37 3.66 3.43
C GLN A 53 -7.98 4.23 3.76
N GLN A 54 -7.05 3.40 4.23
CA GLN A 54 -5.67 3.83 4.50
C GLN A 54 -4.93 4.17 3.20
N ILE A 55 -5.06 3.34 2.16
CA ILE A 55 -4.49 3.62 0.82
C ILE A 55 -5.08 4.92 0.26
N ALA A 56 -6.40 5.12 0.36
CA ALA A 56 -7.06 6.34 -0.05
C ALA A 56 -6.52 7.57 0.70
N SER A 57 -6.26 7.46 2.01
CA SER A 57 -5.68 8.56 2.79
C SER A 57 -4.25 8.91 2.34
N ILE A 58 -3.48 7.95 1.87
CA ILE A 58 -2.15 8.19 1.28
C ILE A 58 -2.31 8.84 -0.09
N ALA A 59 -3.11 8.25 -0.98
CA ALA A 59 -3.32 8.72 -2.34
C ALA A 59 -3.83 10.17 -2.42
N ASN A 60 -4.77 10.55 -1.55
CA ASN A 60 -5.30 11.92 -1.45
C ASN A 60 -4.28 12.98 -0.98
N SER A 61 -3.07 12.59 -0.56
CA SER A 61 -2.01 13.56 -0.22
C SER A 61 -1.19 14.04 -1.42
N PHE A 62 -1.43 13.47 -2.60
CA PHE A 62 -0.70 13.76 -3.84
C PHE A 62 -1.58 14.47 -4.88
N GLN A 63 -1.00 15.40 -5.62
CA GLN A 63 -1.64 16.14 -6.70
C GLN A 63 -1.43 15.44 -8.05
N ILE A 64 -2.13 15.91 -9.09
CA ILE A 64 -1.83 15.53 -10.47
C ILE A 64 -0.36 15.87 -10.76
N PHE A 65 0.33 15.03 -11.53
CA PHE A 65 1.79 15.02 -11.73
C PHE A 65 2.66 14.43 -10.60
N GLU A 66 2.09 13.94 -9.49
CA GLU A 66 2.82 13.27 -8.40
C GLU A 66 2.53 11.74 -8.33
N TRP A 67 2.35 11.09 -9.49
CA TRP A 67 1.96 9.68 -9.56
C TRP A 67 3.06 8.71 -9.10
N VAL A 68 4.34 9.07 -9.32
CA VAL A 68 5.49 8.24 -8.89
C VAL A 68 5.61 8.25 -7.37
N GLU A 69 5.52 9.44 -6.78
CA GLU A 69 5.57 9.66 -5.33
C GLU A 69 4.39 8.98 -4.64
N CYS A 70 3.19 9.07 -5.23
CA CYS A 70 2.00 8.38 -4.76
C CYS A 70 2.19 6.85 -4.78
N ALA A 71 2.63 6.29 -5.91
CA ALA A 71 2.84 4.85 -6.05
C ALA A 71 3.88 4.32 -5.05
N GLU A 72 5.04 4.98 -4.90
CA GLU A 72 6.07 4.57 -3.94
C GLU A 72 5.63 4.77 -2.47
N ALA A 73 4.77 5.76 -2.17
CA ALA A 73 4.20 5.92 -0.83
C ALA A 73 3.23 4.77 -0.47
N ILE A 74 2.32 4.42 -1.38
CA ILE A 74 1.37 3.31 -1.19
C ILE A 74 2.14 1.97 -1.09
N LYS A 75 3.06 1.71 -2.01
CA LYS A 75 3.91 0.52 -2.04
C LYS A 75 4.69 0.32 -0.74
N ARG A 76 5.35 1.37 -0.24
CA ARG A 76 6.08 1.31 1.04
C ARG A 76 5.16 0.98 2.21
N PHE A 77 3.99 1.63 2.30
CA PHE A 77 2.99 1.30 3.32
C PHE A 77 2.58 -0.19 3.26
N LEU A 78 2.30 -0.72 2.07
CA LEU A 78 1.92 -2.12 1.88
C LEU A 78 3.04 -3.09 2.29
N ILE A 79 4.28 -2.82 1.90
CA ILE A 79 5.46 -3.60 2.30
C ILE A 79 5.65 -3.58 3.82
N GLU A 80 5.45 -2.42 4.47
CA GLU A 80 5.50 -2.28 5.94
C GLU A 80 4.37 -3.06 6.64
N GLN A 81 3.20 -3.21 6.02
CA GLN A 81 2.12 -4.10 6.48
C GLN A 81 2.34 -5.59 6.13
N GLY A 82 3.36 -5.93 5.32
CA GLY A 82 3.58 -7.28 4.82
C GLY A 82 2.54 -7.74 3.79
N ILE A 83 1.96 -6.80 3.05
CA ILE A 83 0.96 -7.02 1.99
C ILE A 83 1.68 -7.01 0.64
N CYS A 84 1.60 -8.11 -0.10
CA CYS A 84 2.10 -8.18 -1.46
C CYS A 84 1.19 -7.44 -2.44
N GLY A 85 1.78 -6.87 -3.48
CA GLY A 85 1.06 -6.18 -4.54
C GLY A 85 1.90 -6.05 -5.81
N LYS A 86 1.41 -5.29 -6.77
CA LYS A 86 2.17 -4.94 -7.98
C LYS A 86 2.28 -3.44 -8.15
N GLN A 87 3.42 -2.96 -8.62
CA GLN A 87 3.54 -1.64 -9.21
C GLN A 87 3.31 -1.77 -10.72
N ILE A 88 2.25 -1.13 -11.22
CA ILE A 88 1.97 -1.06 -12.66
C ILE A 88 2.55 0.24 -13.21
N LYS A 89 3.31 0.13 -14.30
CA LYS A 89 3.93 1.26 -15.00
C LYS A 89 3.45 1.27 -16.44
N LEU A 90 2.98 2.43 -16.90
CA LEU A 90 2.66 2.70 -18.29
C LEU A 90 3.79 3.51 -18.94
N PHE A 91 4.06 3.24 -20.20
CA PHE A 91 4.86 4.09 -21.08
C PHE A 91 4.17 4.23 -22.44
N THR A 92 4.05 5.44 -23.00
CA THR A 92 3.47 5.65 -24.34
C THR A 92 4.40 5.20 -25.49
N GLY A 93 5.66 4.87 -25.20
CA GLY A 93 6.68 4.64 -26.21
C GLY A 93 7.42 5.90 -26.67
N SER A 94 7.07 7.09 -26.15
CA SER A 94 7.69 8.38 -26.51
C SER A 94 7.84 9.32 -25.32
N THR A 95 8.97 10.03 -25.27
CA THR A 95 9.19 11.20 -24.39
C THR A 95 8.92 12.53 -25.10
N GLU A 96 8.63 12.50 -26.40
CA GLU A 96 8.46 13.68 -27.26
C GLU A 96 6.97 14.03 -27.49
N ASP A 97 6.68 15.32 -27.51
CA ASP A 97 5.36 15.87 -27.85
C ASP A 97 4.92 15.53 -29.29
N PRO A 98 3.62 15.29 -29.53
CA PRO A 98 2.54 15.16 -28.56
C PRO A 98 2.46 13.76 -27.92
N PHE A 99 3.27 12.80 -28.38
CA PHE A 99 3.14 11.37 -28.09
C PHE A 99 3.54 10.97 -26.66
N CYS A 100 4.20 11.86 -25.91
CA CYS A 100 4.44 11.71 -24.48
C CYS A 100 3.21 11.99 -23.61
N ASN A 101 2.15 12.59 -24.15
CA ASN A 101 1.02 13.01 -23.33
C ASN A 101 0.07 11.86 -23.00
N ILE A 102 -0.32 11.78 -21.73
CA ILE A 102 -1.35 10.87 -21.22
C ILE A 102 -2.50 11.73 -20.69
N TYR A 103 -3.69 11.52 -21.23
CA TYR A 103 -4.91 12.21 -20.84
C TYR A 103 -5.82 11.27 -20.07
N HIS A 104 -6.49 11.81 -19.05
CA HIS A 104 -7.54 11.09 -18.34
C HIS A 104 -8.91 11.56 -18.87
N GLU A 105 -9.67 10.65 -19.47
CA GLU A 105 -10.94 10.93 -20.16
C GLU A 105 -11.97 11.60 -19.25
N ILE A 106 -12.28 11.00 -18.09
CA ILE A 106 -13.31 11.54 -17.17
C ILE A 106 -12.95 12.92 -16.60
N LEU A 107 -11.67 13.16 -16.33
CA LEU A 107 -11.19 14.45 -15.83
C LEU A 107 -10.95 15.49 -16.96
N ASN A 108 -10.98 15.04 -18.22
CA ASN A 108 -10.73 15.84 -19.42
C ASN A 108 -9.47 16.73 -19.32
N GLN A 109 -8.38 16.14 -18.84
CA GLN A 109 -7.10 16.84 -18.62
C GLN A 109 -5.90 15.95 -18.93
N ASN A 110 -4.77 16.60 -19.22
CA ASN A 110 -3.47 15.94 -19.30
C ASN A 110 -3.00 15.60 -17.88
N ILE A 111 -2.61 14.36 -17.66
CA ILE A 111 -2.12 13.84 -16.38
C ILE A 111 -0.65 13.43 -16.41
N SER A 112 0.01 13.42 -17.59
CA SER A 112 1.45 13.19 -17.74
C SER A 112 1.97 13.72 -19.07
N THR A 113 3.09 14.45 -19.05
CA THR A 113 3.73 15.07 -20.21
C THR A 113 5.10 14.44 -20.54
N ASN A 114 5.42 13.27 -19.97
CA ASN A 114 6.74 12.63 -20.13
C ASN A 114 6.66 11.19 -20.65
N GLY A 115 5.47 10.74 -21.04
CA GLY A 115 5.19 9.39 -21.54
C GLY A 115 4.84 8.38 -20.46
N HIS A 116 4.98 8.69 -19.16
CA HIS A 116 4.86 7.72 -18.08
C HIS A 116 3.68 7.99 -17.14
N HIS A 117 3.04 6.93 -16.64
CA HIS A 117 2.11 6.97 -15.51
C HIS A 117 2.31 5.71 -14.65
N GLU A 118 2.13 5.78 -13.34
CA GLU A 118 2.33 4.66 -12.43
C GLU A 118 1.25 4.58 -11.36
N ALA A 119 0.94 3.35 -10.93
CA ALA A 119 -0.06 3.07 -9.89
C ALA A 119 0.26 1.77 -9.15
N ILE A 120 -0.50 1.46 -8.11
CA ILE A 120 -0.40 0.21 -7.34
C ILE A 120 -1.61 -0.67 -7.57
N VAL A 121 -1.39 -1.95 -7.86
CA VAL A 121 -2.43 -2.97 -8.04
C VAL A 121 -2.47 -3.89 -6.83
N LEU A 122 -3.68 -4.15 -6.32
CA LEU A 122 -3.95 -5.14 -5.28
C LEU A 122 -5.09 -6.07 -5.69
N GLU A 123 -5.01 -7.33 -5.28
CA GLU A 123 -6.15 -8.26 -5.36
C GLU A 123 -7.00 -8.14 -4.08
N ILE A 124 -8.18 -7.53 -4.22
CA ILE A 124 -9.15 -7.32 -3.12
C ILE A 124 -10.47 -7.96 -3.53
N GLU A 125 -11.07 -8.77 -2.66
CA GLU A 125 -12.25 -9.61 -2.99
C GLU A 125 -12.11 -10.46 -4.29
N GLY A 126 -10.89 -10.80 -4.72
CA GLY A 126 -10.64 -11.51 -5.98
C GLY A 126 -10.73 -10.64 -7.25
N LYS A 127 -10.61 -9.31 -7.10
CA LYS A 127 -10.57 -8.32 -8.19
C LYS A 127 -9.26 -7.54 -8.14
N GLU A 128 -8.63 -7.30 -9.28
CA GLU A 128 -7.50 -6.36 -9.37
C GLU A 128 -8.02 -4.90 -9.31
N LEU A 129 -7.78 -4.24 -8.17
CA LEU A 129 -8.02 -2.81 -7.98
C LEU A 129 -6.71 -2.05 -8.13
N VAL A 130 -6.76 -0.94 -8.87
CA VAL A 130 -5.65 -0.02 -9.12
C VAL A 130 -5.87 1.26 -8.32
N PHE A 131 -4.84 1.67 -7.59
CA PHE A 131 -4.83 2.86 -6.73
C PHE A 131 -3.74 3.83 -7.21
N ASP A 132 -4.14 5.07 -7.47
CA ASP A 132 -3.25 6.20 -7.70
C ASP A 132 -3.87 7.48 -7.10
N ASN A 133 -3.21 8.62 -7.31
CA ASN A 133 -3.65 9.96 -6.89
C ASN A 133 -4.98 10.42 -7.54
N ILE A 134 -5.41 9.80 -8.64
CA ILE A 134 -6.68 10.11 -9.33
C ILE A 134 -7.81 9.19 -8.85
N HIS A 135 -7.49 7.93 -8.56
CA HIS A 135 -8.39 6.90 -8.08
C HIS A 135 -8.03 6.46 -6.64
N PRO A 136 -8.12 7.35 -5.63
CA PRO A 136 -7.73 7.02 -4.26
C PRO A 136 -8.58 5.92 -3.63
N GLN A 137 -9.83 5.76 -4.06
CA GLN A 137 -10.73 4.69 -3.60
C GLN A 137 -10.48 3.33 -4.27
N GLY A 138 -9.52 3.26 -5.20
CA GLY A 138 -9.34 2.14 -6.09
C GLY A 138 -10.35 2.16 -7.26
N VAL A 139 -9.93 1.61 -8.40
CA VAL A 139 -10.76 1.38 -9.58
C VAL A 139 -10.39 0.03 -10.19
N LEU A 140 -11.31 -0.64 -10.89
CA LEU A 140 -10.96 -1.90 -11.56
C LEU A 140 -9.84 -1.64 -12.59
N ARG A 141 -8.87 -2.55 -12.66
CA ARG A 141 -7.73 -2.45 -13.59
C ARG A 141 -8.13 -2.18 -15.05
N VAL A 142 -9.21 -2.81 -15.51
CA VAL A 142 -9.74 -2.60 -16.87
C VAL A 142 -10.27 -1.17 -17.05
N ASP A 143 -10.98 -0.63 -16.07
CA ASP A 143 -11.53 0.73 -16.11
C ASP A 143 -10.42 1.78 -15.99
N TRP A 144 -9.38 1.51 -15.18
CA TRP A 144 -8.17 2.35 -15.09
C TRP A 144 -7.52 2.55 -16.46
N ILE A 145 -7.25 1.47 -17.21
CA ILE A 145 -6.65 1.54 -18.55
C ILE A 145 -7.60 2.21 -19.55
N ASN A 146 -8.90 1.92 -19.47
CA ASN A 146 -9.91 2.47 -20.38
C ASN A 146 -10.15 3.98 -20.18
N ASN A 147 -9.88 4.51 -18.99
CA ASN A 147 -9.94 5.94 -18.69
C ASN A 147 -8.76 6.74 -19.26
N LEU A 148 -7.76 6.07 -19.86
CA LEU A 148 -6.51 6.69 -20.31
C LEU A 148 -6.37 6.70 -21.85
N TYR A 149 -6.14 7.90 -22.37
CA TYR A 149 -5.85 8.16 -23.77
C TYR A 149 -4.43 8.71 -23.94
N CYS A 150 -3.80 8.40 -25.07
CA CYS A 150 -2.49 8.92 -25.44
C CYS A 150 -2.39 9.01 -26.98
N PRO A 151 -1.80 10.07 -27.57
CA PRO A 151 -1.81 10.29 -29.02
C PRO A 151 -1.09 9.22 -29.87
N ILE A 152 -0.34 8.30 -29.24
CA ILE A 152 0.26 7.17 -29.96
C ILE A 152 -0.82 6.19 -30.47
N LYS A 153 -2.00 6.15 -29.83
CA LYS A 153 -3.14 5.30 -30.23
C LYS A 153 -3.68 5.69 -31.62
N ASP A 154 -3.69 6.97 -31.95
CA ASP A 154 -4.17 7.48 -33.26
C ASP A 154 -3.35 6.97 -34.45
N ILE A 155 -2.08 6.61 -34.23
CA ILE A 155 -1.17 6.05 -35.25
C ILE A 155 -0.98 4.53 -35.12
N GLY A 156 -1.81 3.86 -34.32
CA GLY A 156 -1.80 2.40 -34.16
C GLY A 156 -0.78 1.87 -33.14
N GLY A 157 -0.20 2.73 -32.29
CA GLY A 157 0.51 2.31 -31.09
C GLY A 157 -0.46 2.07 -29.91
N ASP A 158 0.10 1.69 -28.76
CA ASP A 158 -0.65 1.57 -27.50
C ASP A 158 0.32 1.71 -26.31
N PHE A 159 -0.20 1.74 -25.09
CA PHE A 159 0.60 1.74 -23.87
C PHE A 159 1.45 0.47 -23.75
N GLN A 160 2.75 0.67 -23.50
CA GLN A 160 3.65 -0.38 -23.04
C GLN A 160 3.46 -0.52 -21.52
N ILE A 161 2.99 -1.68 -21.08
CA ILE A 161 2.67 -1.96 -19.67
C ILE A 161 3.74 -2.85 -19.06
N THR A 162 4.29 -2.45 -17.90
CA THR A 162 5.17 -3.28 -17.08
C THR A 162 4.56 -3.46 -15.69
N GLU A 163 4.65 -4.68 -15.15
CA GLU A 163 4.25 -4.99 -13.78
C GLU A 163 5.48 -5.46 -12.98
N ILE A 164 5.56 -5.05 -11.72
CA ILE A 164 6.62 -5.46 -10.80
C ILE A 164 5.97 -5.86 -9.47
N ASP A 165 6.02 -7.15 -9.13
CA ASP A 165 5.58 -7.66 -7.82
C ASP A 165 6.48 -7.13 -6.68
N PHE A 166 5.91 -6.96 -5.48
CA PHE A 166 6.63 -6.61 -4.25
C PHE A 166 6.05 -7.30 -3.01
#